data_AF-A0A255SMZ7-F1
#
_entry.id   AF-A0A255SMZ7-F1
#
_cell.length_a   1.000
_cell.length_b   1.000
_cell.length_c   1.000
_cell.angle_alpha   90.00
_cell.angle_beta   90.00
_cell.angle_gamma   90.00
#
_symmetry.space_group_name_H-M   'P 1'
#
loop_
_entity.id
_entity.type
_entity.pdbx_description
1 polymer ?
#
loop_
_entity_poly.entity_id
_entity_poly.type
_entity_poly.pdbx_seq_one_letter_code
_entity_poly.pdbx_strand_id
1 'polypeptide(L)'
;MNINDFIFTRTAPKKKLEVVKNLQQGELLAITYKTILRIIKEAGVGDSNKTRCKFKTLYLSGATNDWNSKVTNIYNWKKDEVYLSVYIQGDDTDTDVSYKLRDFLDNRYEEQCLGHLEESFRNGYEHKVPANYDRADRARVIRAILTAYVKIHYADRLKEGAA
;
A
#
# COMPACT_ATOMS: atom_id res chain seq x y z
N MET A 1 16.15 8.50 13.26
CA MET A 1 15.67 9.37 12.16
C MET A 1 14.17 9.19 12.05
N ASN A 2 13.36 10.26 12.01
CA ASN A 2 11.92 10.10 11.85
C ASN A 2 11.56 10.06 10.36
N ILE A 3 11.17 8.89 9.85
CA ILE A 3 10.79 8.73 8.44
C ILE A 3 9.56 9.57 8.06
N ASN A 4 8.66 9.84 9.02
CA ASN A 4 7.47 10.66 8.80
C ASN A 4 7.80 12.10 8.37
N ASP A 5 8.98 12.60 8.77
CA ASP A 5 9.46 13.94 8.40
C ASP A 5 10.50 13.88 7.28
N PHE A 6 11.44 12.94 7.40
CA PHE A 6 12.57 12.77 6.47
C PHE A 6 12.13 12.59 5.02
N ILE A 7 11.05 11.83 4.79
CA ILE A 7 10.61 11.53 3.43
C ILE A 7 10.18 12.79 2.64
N PHE A 8 9.88 13.90 3.31
CA PHE A 8 9.45 15.16 2.70
C PHE A 8 10.54 16.25 2.65
N THR A 9 11.75 15.98 3.14
CA THR A 9 12.86 16.95 3.12
C THR A 9 13.41 17.16 1.70
N ARG A 10 14.32 18.13 1.52
CA ARG A 10 15.04 18.37 0.27
C ARG A 10 16.17 17.36 -0.03
N THR A 11 16.25 16.25 0.70
CA THR A 11 17.25 15.19 0.45
C THR A 11 17.12 14.62 -0.95
N ALA A 12 18.25 14.23 -1.57
CA ALA A 12 18.26 13.65 -2.91
C ALA A 12 17.36 12.40 -3.01
N PRO A 13 16.59 12.23 -4.10
CA PRO A 13 15.66 11.10 -4.26
C PRO A 13 16.32 9.71 -4.14
N LYS A 14 17.52 9.53 -4.71
CA LYS A 14 18.29 8.29 -4.58
C LYS A 14 18.58 7.96 -3.11
N LYS A 15 18.97 8.96 -2.32
CA LYS A 15 19.23 8.78 -0.88
C LYS A 15 17.94 8.47 -0.11
N LYS A 16 16.80 9.04 -0.50
CA LYS A 16 15.49 8.67 0.06
C LYS A 16 15.16 7.20 -0.20
N LEU A 17 15.39 6.70 -1.42
CA LEU A 17 15.18 5.28 -1.75
C LEU A 17 16.08 4.36 -0.94
N GLU A 18 17.36 4.71 -0.80
CA GLU A 18 18.32 3.95 0.02
C GLU A 18 17.86 3.88 1.49
N VAL A 19 17.45 5.02 2.05
CA VAL A 19 16.88 5.08 3.40
C VAL A 19 15.65 4.19 3.49
N VAL A 20 14.68 4.34 2.57
CA VAL A 20 13.45 3.53 2.57
C VAL A 20 13.76 2.05 2.45
N LYS A 21 14.79 1.63 1.71
CA LYS A 21 15.23 0.23 1.60
C LYS A 21 15.81 -0.32 2.91
N ASN A 22 16.47 0.53 3.70
CA ASN A 22 17.16 0.12 4.92
C ASN A 22 16.32 0.28 6.20
N LEU A 23 15.11 0.85 6.13
CA LEU A 23 14.21 0.94 7.28
C LEU A 23 13.89 -0.45 7.84
N GLN A 24 13.95 -0.56 9.16
CA GLN A 24 13.55 -1.76 9.89
C GLN A 24 12.03 -1.87 10.00
N GLN A 25 11.53 -3.07 10.30
CA GLN A 25 10.10 -3.34 10.45
C GLN A 25 9.42 -2.38 11.44
N GLY A 26 10.04 -2.13 12.60
CA GLY A 26 9.49 -1.21 13.60
C GLY A 26 9.36 0.23 13.09
N GLU A 27 10.34 0.71 12.31
CA GLU A 27 10.33 2.06 11.74
C GLU A 27 9.26 2.22 10.66
N LEU A 28 9.05 1.17 9.86
CA LEU A 28 7.97 1.13 8.85
C LEU A 28 6.61 1.13 9.52
N LEU A 29 6.40 0.29 10.52
CA LEU A 29 5.14 0.20 11.25
C LEU A 29 4.84 1.47 12.08
N ALA A 30 5.82 2.35 12.30
CA ALA A 30 5.65 3.66 12.93
C ALA A 30 5.24 4.78 11.96
N ILE A 31 5.01 4.47 10.67
CA ILE A 31 4.48 5.44 9.71
C ILE A 31 3.06 5.82 10.08
N THR A 32 2.80 7.12 10.15
CA THR A 32 1.49 7.64 10.53
C THR A 32 0.53 7.69 9.34
N TYR A 33 -0.78 7.59 9.63
CA TYR A 33 -1.82 7.82 8.64
C TYR A 33 -1.69 9.19 7.95
N LYS A 34 -1.32 10.24 8.71
CA LYS A 34 -1.08 11.60 8.18
C LYS A 34 0.03 11.62 7.12
N THR A 35 1.12 10.89 7.34
CA THR A 35 2.21 10.76 6.38
C THR A 35 1.72 10.13 5.08
N ILE A 36 0.96 9.04 5.15
CA ILE A 36 0.43 8.37 3.96
C ILE A 36 -0.58 9.25 3.22
N LEU A 37 -1.45 9.98 3.93
CA LEU A 37 -2.36 10.95 3.29
C LEU A 37 -1.60 12.04 2.52
N ARG A 38 -0.49 12.53 3.07
CA ARG A 38 0.37 13.50 2.37
C ARG A 38 1.01 12.90 1.13
N ILE A 39 1.50 11.66 1.21
CA ILE A 39 2.03 10.91 0.07
C ILE A 39 0.98 10.82 -1.05
N ILE A 40 -0.26 10.41 -0.73
CA ILE A 40 -1.32 10.27 -1.72
C ILE A 40 -1.65 11.62 -2.38
N LYS A 41 -1.63 12.71 -1.62
CA LYS A 41 -1.85 14.06 -2.15
C LYS A 41 -0.75 14.47 -3.15
N GLU A 42 0.51 14.19 -2.83
CA GLU A 42 1.68 14.63 -3.60
C GLU A 42 2.03 13.72 -4.78
N ALA A 43 1.72 12.42 -4.70
CA ALA A 43 2.12 11.42 -5.70
C ALA A 43 0.95 10.62 -6.30
N GLY A 44 -0.27 10.73 -5.77
CA GLY A 44 -1.41 10.05 -6.35
C GLY A 44 -1.82 10.62 -7.70
N VAL A 45 -2.48 9.78 -8.50
CA VAL A 45 -3.09 10.13 -9.79
C VAL A 45 -4.57 10.41 -9.58
N GLY A 46 -5.03 11.57 -10.05
CA GLY A 46 -6.44 11.92 -9.98
C GLY A 46 -7.26 11.08 -10.96
N ASP A 47 -8.47 10.73 -10.58
CA ASP A 47 -9.45 10.09 -11.45
C ASP A 47 -10.49 11.14 -11.85
N SER A 48 -10.60 11.42 -13.16
CA SER A 48 -11.53 12.39 -13.73
C SER A 48 -12.99 12.03 -13.44
N ASN A 49 -13.30 10.75 -13.23
CA ASN A 49 -14.63 10.27 -12.87
C ASN A 49 -14.93 10.42 -11.37
N LYS A 50 -13.92 10.76 -10.55
CA LYS A 50 -14.02 10.92 -9.10
C LYS A 50 -13.62 12.33 -8.64
N THR A 51 -14.00 13.35 -9.39
CA THR A 51 -13.73 14.78 -9.09
C THR A 51 -14.20 15.24 -7.70
N ARG A 52 -15.18 14.56 -7.09
CA ARG A 52 -15.66 14.85 -5.73
C ARG A 52 -14.83 14.19 -4.61
N CYS A 53 -13.87 13.33 -4.94
CA CYS A 53 -13.02 12.66 -3.97
C CYS A 53 -11.78 13.50 -3.66
N LYS A 54 -11.52 13.74 -2.36
CA LYS A 54 -10.41 14.60 -1.90
C LYS A 54 -9.02 14.01 -2.15
N PHE A 55 -8.92 12.68 -2.13
CA PHE A 55 -7.66 11.95 -2.29
C PHE A 55 -7.59 11.23 -3.64
N LYS A 56 -6.39 11.21 -4.19
CA LYS A 56 -6.04 10.59 -5.46
C LYS A 56 -5.76 9.09 -5.27
N THR A 57 -5.56 8.35 -6.36
CA THR A 57 -5.16 6.94 -6.31
C THR A 57 -3.63 6.82 -6.35
N LEU A 58 -3.03 6.12 -5.39
CA LEU A 58 -1.61 5.78 -5.39
C LEU A 58 -1.44 4.31 -5.78
N TYR A 59 -0.80 4.05 -6.91
CA TYR A 59 -0.53 2.69 -7.38
C TYR A 59 0.76 2.14 -6.76
N LEU A 60 0.72 0.88 -6.35
CA LEU A 60 1.81 0.22 -5.64
C LEU A 60 2.44 -0.90 -6.48
N SER A 61 3.73 -1.11 -6.24
CA SER A 61 4.48 -2.25 -6.78
C SER A 61 5.06 -3.07 -5.62
N GLY A 62 4.95 -4.41 -5.69
CA GLY A 62 5.61 -5.30 -4.73
C GLY A 62 5.05 -5.29 -3.29
N ALA A 63 3.75 -5.08 -3.10
CA ALA A 63 3.11 -5.07 -1.79
C ALA A 63 2.30 -6.37 -1.57
N THR A 64 2.98 -7.48 -1.30
CA THR A 64 2.41 -8.85 -1.28
C THR A 64 2.50 -9.46 0.13
N ASN A 65 1.69 -10.48 0.43
CA ASN A 65 1.82 -11.33 1.63
C ASN A 65 2.67 -12.60 1.41
N ASP A 66 3.35 -12.68 0.26
CA ASP A 66 4.21 -13.76 -0.20
C ASP A 66 3.52 -15.12 -0.32
N TRP A 67 2.19 -15.12 -0.40
CA TRP A 67 1.39 -16.32 -0.62
C TRP A 67 0.39 -16.13 -1.77
N ASN A 68 -0.69 -15.40 -1.51
CA ASN A 68 -1.88 -15.40 -2.35
C ASN A 68 -2.48 -14.01 -2.57
N SER A 69 -1.85 -12.95 -2.08
CA SER A 69 -2.45 -11.62 -2.19
C SER A 69 -1.45 -10.50 -2.39
N LYS A 70 -1.95 -9.42 -2.98
CA LYS A 70 -1.20 -8.19 -3.24
C LYS A 70 -2.07 -6.96 -3.07
N VAL A 71 -1.58 -6.02 -2.28
CA VAL A 71 -2.10 -4.65 -2.27
C VAL A 71 -1.67 -3.96 -3.57
N THR A 72 -2.64 -3.60 -4.42
CA THR A 72 -2.36 -3.05 -5.75
C THR A 72 -2.35 -1.52 -5.75
N ASN A 73 -3.20 -0.90 -4.94
CA ASN A 73 -3.30 0.54 -4.86
C ASN A 73 -3.95 1.02 -3.55
N ILE A 74 -3.75 2.30 -3.26
CA ILE A 74 -4.51 3.03 -2.25
C ILE A 74 -5.40 4.04 -2.96
N TYR A 75 -6.67 4.09 -2.61
CA TYR A 75 -7.65 4.86 -3.35
C TYR A 75 -8.82 5.30 -2.47
N ASN A 76 -9.64 6.23 -2.98
CA ASN A 76 -10.92 6.54 -2.35
C ASN A 76 -12.01 5.65 -2.92
N TRP A 77 -12.65 4.91 -2.02
CA TRP A 77 -13.89 4.19 -2.32
C TRP A 77 -15.11 5.03 -1.98
N LYS A 78 -15.10 5.68 -0.82
CA LYS A 78 -16.18 6.57 -0.34
C LYS A 78 -15.64 7.97 -0.09
N LYS A 79 -16.55 8.93 0.06
CA LYS A 79 -16.20 10.33 0.35
C LYS A 79 -15.35 10.40 1.63
N ASP A 80 -14.16 10.97 1.50
CA ASP A 80 -13.18 11.16 2.59
C ASP A 80 -12.69 9.86 3.28
N GLU A 81 -12.94 8.69 2.68
CA GLU A 81 -12.47 7.40 3.20
C GLU A 81 -11.48 6.72 2.23
N VAL A 82 -10.28 6.44 2.75
CA VAL A 82 -9.18 5.86 2.00
C VAL A 82 -9.08 4.36 2.25
N TYR A 83 -8.99 3.60 1.17
CA TYR A 83 -8.96 2.15 1.15
C TYR A 83 -7.72 1.62 0.42
N LEU A 84 -7.35 0.40 0.77
CA LEU A 84 -6.40 -0.46 0.07
C LEU A 84 -7.22 -1.36 -0.85
N SER A 85 -6.81 -1.48 -2.11
CA SER A 85 -7.28 -2.52 -3.02
C SER A 85 -6.38 -3.73 -2.84
N VAL A 86 -6.94 -4.86 -2.45
CA VAL A 86 -6.22 -6.11 -2.21
C VAL A 86 -6.72 -7.14 -3.21
N TYR A 87 -5.84 -7.49 -4.15
CA TYR A 87 -6.06 -8.59 -5.06
C TYR A 87 -5.70 -9.89 -4.35
N ILE A 88 -6.59 -10.89 -4.44
CA ILE A 88 -6.42 -12.23 -3.85
C ILE A 88 -6.53 -13.23 -4.99
N GLN A 89 -5.51 -14.07 -5.12
CA GLN A 89 -5.38 -15.11 -6.12
C GLN A 89 -5.62 -16.48 -5.48
N GLY A 90 -6.58 -17.23 -6.02
CA GLY A 90 -6.77 -18.65 -5.75
C GLY A 90 -6.20 -19.50 -6.87
N ASP A 91 -6.49 -20.79 -6.84
CA ASP A 91 -5.98 -21.72 -7.87
C ASP A 91 -6.65 -21.49 -9.23
N ASP A 92 -7.97 -21.23 -9.24
CA ASP A 92 -8.79 -21.06 -10.46
C ASP A 92 -9.70 -19.81 -10.41
N THR A 93 -9.60 -18.99 -9.36
CA THR A 93 -10.45 -17.80 -9.18
C THR A 93 -9.70 -16.70 -8.46
N ASP A 94 -9.91 -15.47 -8.91
CA ASP A 94 -9.33 -14.27 -8.30
C ASP A 94 -10.42 -13.33 -7.83
N THR A 95 -10.11 -12.49 -6.85
CA THR A 95 -11.00 -11.40 -6.43
C THR A 95 -10.23 -10.17 -5.98
N ASP A 96 -10.93 -9.02 -5.97
CA ASP A 96 -10.43 -7.78 -5.39
C ASP A 96 -11.31 -7.40 -4.20
N VAL A 97 -10.68 -7.23 -3.03
CA VAL A 97 -11.34 -6.75 -1.82
C VAL A 97 -10.81 -5.38 -1.43
N SER A 98 -11.65 -4.62 -0.71
CA SER A 98 -11.31 -3.27 -0.25
C SER A 98 -11.20 -3.23 1.26
N TYR A 99 -10.05 -2.78 1.75
CA TYR A 99 -9.79 -2.69 3.19
C TYR A 99 -9.49 -1.25 3.63
N LYS A 100 -9.99 -0.82 4.79
CA LYS A 100 -9.77 0.56 5.26
C LYS A 100 -8.29 0.78 5.60
N LEU A 101 -7.68 1.80 4.97
CA LEU A 101 -6.26 2.11 5.19
C LEU A 101 -5.97 2.43 6.66
N ARG A 102 -6.87 3.16 7.34
CA ARG A 102 -6.67 3.52 8.74
C ARG A 102 -6.55 2.29 9.63
N ASP A 103 -7.42 1.30 9.41
CA ASP A 103 -7.46 0.07 10.21
C ASP A 103 -6.21 -0.78 9.93
N PHE A 104 -5.71 -0.78 8.68
CA PHE A 104 -4.47 -1.44 8.29
C PHE A 104 -3.22 -0.84 8.97
N LEU A 105 -3.21 0.47 9.20
CA LEU A 105 -2.07 1.16 9.83
C LEU A 105 -2.10 1.14 11.35
N ASP A 106 -3.26 0.85 11.96
CA ASP A 106 -3.44 0.92 13.41
C ASP A 106 -2.52 -0.04 14.18
N ASN A 107 -1.99 -1.08 13.52
CA ASN A 107 -0.96 -1.97 14.06
C ASN A 107 -1.30 -2.64 15.40
N ARG A 108 -2.60 -2.74 15.72
CA ARG A 108 -3.10 -3.34 16.96
C ARG A 108 -3.10 -4.87 16.95
N TYR A 109 -3.09 -5.49 15.77
CA TYR A 109 -3.16 -6.93 15.59
C TYR A 109 -1.89 -7.46 14.94
N GLU A 110 -1.43 -8.63 15.38
CA GLU A 110 -0.24 -9.30 14.83
C GLU A 110 -0.50 -9.83 13.43
N GLU A 111 -1.67 -10.45 13.23
CA GLU A 111 -2.18 -10.90 11.95
C GLU A 111 -3.47 -10.16 11.63
N GLN A 112 -3.54 -9.56 10.45
CA GLN A 112 -4.71 -8.83 9.98
C GLN A 112 -5.23 -9.45 8.70
N CYS A 113 -6.46 -9.96 8.74
CA CYS A 113 -7.16 -10.41 7.55
C CYS A 113 -7.70 -9.20 6.79
N LEU A 114 -7.22 -8.99 5.56
CA LEU A 114 -7.66 -7.88 4.70
C LEU A 114 -8.88 -8.22 3.84
N GLY A 115 -9.29 -9.48 3.87
CA GLY A 115 -10.46 -10.03 3.19
C GLY A 115 -10.20 -11.50 2.83
N HIS A 116 -11.06 -12.07 2.01
CA HIS A 116 -10.98 -13.48 1.64
C HIS A 116 -11.50 -13.72 0.22
N LEU A 117 -10.99 -14.77 -0.41
CA LEU A 117 -11.59 -15.39 -1.59
C LEU A 117 -12.59 -16.45 -1.13
N GLU A 118 -13.76 -16.49 -1.77
CA GLU A 118 -14.74 -17.59 -1.58
C GLU A 118 -14.62 -18.53 -2.77
N GLU A 119 -14.20 -19.78 -2.51
CA GLU A 119 -14.08 -20.83 -3.50
C GLU A 119 -15.20 -21.86 -3.32
N SER A 120 -15.91 -22.16 -4.41
CA SER A 120 -16.95 -23.19 -4.44
C SER A 120 -16.57 -24.28 -5.44
N PHE A 121 -16.56 -25.53 -5.00
CA PHE A 121 -16.14 -26.68 -5.79
C PHE A 121 -17.35 -27.49 -6.29
N ARG A 122 -17.17 -28.26 -7.38
CA ARG A 122 -18.25 -29.05 -8.02
C ARG A 122 -18.93 -30.07 -7.10
N ASN A 123 -18.25 -30.49 -6.03
CA ASN A 123 -18.78 -31.40 -5.02
C ASN A 123 -19.61 -30.68 -3.93
N GLY A 124 -19.87 -29.38 -4.07
CA GLY A 124 -20.60 -28.57 -3.10
C GLY A 124 -19.78 -28.15 -1.88
N TYR A 125 -18.47 -28.43 -1.87
CA TYR A 125 -17.58 -27.90 -0.84
C TYR A 125 -17.34 -26.40 -1.09
N GLU A 126 -17.40 -25.61 -0.04
CA GLU A 126 -17.08 -24.18 -0.06
C GLU A 126 -15.99 -23.89 0.97
N HIS A 127 -15.01 -23.07 0.59
CA HIS A 127 -13.92 -22.69 1.46
C HIS A 127 -13.54 -21.22 1.29
N LYS A 128 -13.16 -20.59 2.41
CA LYS A 128 -12.71 -19.20 2.48
C LYS A 128 -11.18 -19.16 2.59
N VAL A 129 -10.53 -18.61 1.58
CA VAL A 129 -9.07 -18.41 1.57
C VAL A 129 -8.78 -16.98 2.03
N PRO A 130 -8.27 -16.76 3.26
CA PRO A 130 -8.03 -15.41 3.77
C PRO A 130 -6.77 -14.78 3.16
N ALA A 131 -6.79 -13.45 3.03
CA ALA A 131 -5.62 -12.63 2.75
C ALA A 131 -5.08 -12.07 4.07
N ASN A 132 -4.34 -12.90 4.80
CA ASN A 132 -3.71 -12.51 6.06
C ASN A 132 -2.41 -11.74 5.78
N TYR A 133 -2.20 -10.70 6.59
CA TYR A 133 -1.01 -9.88 6.60
C TYR A 133 -0.47 -9.83 8.02
N ASP A 134 0.71 -10.43 8.21
CA ASP A 134 1.45 -10.31 9.46
C ASP A 134 2.17 -8.94 9.55
N ARG A 135 2.92 -8.74 10.63
CA ARG A 135 3.68 -7.50 10.82
C ARG A 135 4.76 -7.26 9.74
N ALA A 136 5.38 -8.32 9.22
CA ALA A 136 6.40 -8.22 8.17
C ALA A 136 5.76 -7.88 6.82
N ASP A 137 4.65 -8.52 6.45
CA ASP A 137 3.86 -8.24 5.26
C ASP A 137 3.39 -6.78 5.27
N ARG A 138 2.87 -6.33 6.41
CA ARG A 138 2.44 -4.93 6.59
C ARG A 138 3.58 -3.95 6.41
N ALA A 139 4.76 -4.27 6.94
CA ALA A 139 5.95 -3.48 6.71
C ALA A 139 6.37 -3.47 5.23
N ARG A 140 6.24 -4.59 4.49
CA ARG A 140 6.46 -4.63 3.03
C ARG A 140 5.48 -3.70 2.29
N VAL A 141 4.20 -3.72 2.64
CA VAL A 141 3.20 -2.79 2.06
C VAL A 141 3.58 -1.34 2.33
N ILE A 142 3.94 -0.97 3.57
CA ILE A 142 4.36 0.39 3.91
C ILE A 142 5.62 0.79 3.13
N ARG A 143 6.60 -0.10 3.00
CA ARG A 143 7.80 0.14 2.19
C ARG A 143 7.44 0.38 0.73
N ALA A 144 6.50 -0.38 0.17
CA ALA A 144 6.01 -0.17 -1.19
C ALA A 144 5.34 1.19 -1.36
N ILE A 145 4.56 1.67 -0.37
CA ILE A 145 3.95 3.01 -0.36
C ILE A 145 5.02 4.10 -0.38
N LEU A 146 6.03 4.02 0.49
CA LEU A 146 7.14 4.99 0.53
C LEU A 146 7.96 4.96 -0.77
N THR A 147 8.17 3.77 -1.32
CA THR A 147 8.90 3.60 -2.59
C THR A 147 8.12 4.20 -3.76
N ALA A 148 6.80 3.96 -3.83
CA ALA A 148 5.92 4.52 -4.83
C ALA A 148 5.93 6.05 -4.77
N TYR A 149 5.83 6.63 -3.57
CA TYR A 149 5.95 8.07 -3.38
C TYR A 149 7.23 8.63 -4.02
N VAL A 150 8.39 8.07 -3.67
CA VAL A 150 9.67 8.61 -4.15
C VAL A 150 9.81 8.45 -5.66
N LYS A 151 9.42 7.29 -6.21
CA LYS A 151 9.51 7.00 -7.64
C LYS A 151 8.58 7.88 -8.47
N ILE A 152 7.37 8.16 -7.99
CA ILE A 152 6.38 8.94 -8.72
C ILE A 152 6.65 10.44 -8.56
N HIS A 153 6.78 10.93 -7.32
CA HIS A 153 6.91 12.36 -7.05
C HIS A 153 8.26 12.94 -7.53
N TYR A 154 9.32 12.14 -7.53
CA TYR A 154 10.65 12.57 -7.97
C TYR A 154 11.13 11.87 -9.25
N ALA A 155 10.18 11.42 -10.09
CA ALA A 155 10.49 10.66 -11.31
C ALA A 155 11.54 11.36 -12.20
N ASP A 156 11.39 12.68 -12.42
CA ASP A 156 12.27 13.43 -13.30
C ASP A 156 13.70 13.51 -12.76
N ARG A 157 13.86 13.83 -11.47
CA ARG A 157 15.18 13.91 -10.81
C ARG A 157 15.86 12.55 -10.67
N LEU A 158 15.11 11.46 -10.68
CA LEU A 158 15.66 10.12 -10.68
C LEU A 158 16.23 9.74 -12.05
N LYS A 159 15.65 10.27 -13.14
CA LYS A 159 16.16 10.08 -14.51
C LYS A 159 17.43 10.88 -14.76
N GLU A 160 17.48 12.13 -14.30
CA GLU A 160 18.65 13.03 -14.48
C GLU A 160 19.94 12.48 -13.85
N GLY A 161 19.84 11.73 -12.75
CA GLY A 161 21.01 11.14 -12.10
C GLY A 161 21.46 9.78 -12.67
N ALA A 162 20.81 9.25 -13.71
CA ALA A 162 21.15 7.97 -14.32
C ALA A 162 22.04 8.10 -15.58
N ALA A 163 22.41 9.34 -15.95
CA ALA A 163 23.33 9.68 -17.03
C ALA A 163 24.77 9.83 -16.49
#